data_AF-A0A0C9XBX8-F1
#
_entry.id   AF-A0A0C9XBX8-F1
#
_cell.length_a   1.000
_cell.length_b   1.000
_cell.length_c   1.000
_cell.angle_alpha   90.00
_cell.angle_beta   90.00
_cell.angle_gamma   90.00
#
_symmetry.space_group_name_H-M   'P 1'
#
loop_
_entity.id
_entity.type
_entity.pdbx_description
1 polymer ?
#
loop_
_entity_poly.entity_id
_entity_poly.type
_entity_poly.pdbx_seq_one_letter_code
_entity_poly.pdbx_strand_id
1 'polypeptide(L)'
;MADVAPPPTQPLLDTIANASSMVVDDQPTPALEEEKACETLYIQNLNEKIKPEVLKASLRGLFKSYGEVLDVVAHNNLRMRGQAFVSFASPEVARKAMKEVQRFPLYSKPMQISFARTRSDAVVKRLDGTNFDGHKAARDENKKKTRYTNPVKSKFRAKRLAAEIDGAAALPAVKRPNVQMPDEYLPPNKILFLQNLPESVTKEQLLGLFSQYPNLYEVRLIPTKRDIAFVEYMDEGSAGVAKDALHNFKLDGENKIKITYARK
;
A
#
# COMPACT_ATOMS: atom_id res chain seq x y z
N MET A 1 -69.43 -48.47 -34.20
CA MET A 1 -69.31 -49.92 -33.99
C MET A 1 -67.87 -50.30 -34.21
N ALA A 2 -67.15 -50.63 -33.13
CA ALA A 2 -65.86 -51.34 -33.02
C ALA A 2 -65.40 -51.12 -31.56
N ASP A 3 -65.65 -52.05 -30.64
CA ASP A 3 -64.78 -53.18 -30.27
C ASP A 3 -63.58 -52.74 -29.40
N VAL A 4 -63.57 -53.21 -28.14
CA VAL A 4 -62.41 -53.77 -27.41
C VAL A 4 -62.90 -54.22 -26.02
N ALA A 5 -62.72 -55.51 -25.74
CA ALA A 5 -63.08 -56.24 -24.54
C ALA A 5 -62.06 -56.02 -23.38
N PRO A 6 -62.38 -56.44 -22.13
CA PRO A 6 -61.68 -56.05 -20.91
C PRO A 6 -60.57 -57.04 -20.51
N PRO A 7 -59.70 -56.71 -19.54
CA PRO A 7 -58.97 -57.73 -18.81
C PRO A 7 -59.32 -57.79 -17.30
N PRO A 8 -59.05 -58.95 -16.66
CA PRO A 8 -59.67 -59.37 -15.42
C PRO A 8 -58.82 -59.18 -14.15
N THR A 9 -59.55 -59.30 -13.05
CA THR A 9 -59.27 -59.62 -11.64
C THR A 9 -57.84 -60.01 -11.20
N GLN A 10 -57.47 -59.46 -10.04
CA GLN A 10 -56.32 -59.83 -9.19
C GLN A 10 -56.45 -61.25 -8.60
N PRO A 11 -55.35 -61.77 -8.01
CA PRO A 11 -55.46 -62.20 -6.62
C PRO A 11 -54.38 -61.61 -5.68
N LEU A 12 -54.73 -61.67 -4.40
CA LEU A 12 -54.12 -61.09 -3.20
C LEU A 12 -53.09 -62.04 -2.53
N LEU A 13 -52.24 -61.46 -1.66
CA LEU A 13 -51.42 -62.04 -0.56
C LEU A 13 -50.02 -62.56 -0.98
N ASP A 14 -48.89 -62.31 -0.29
CA ASP A 14 -48.65 -62.02 1.13
C ASP A 14 -47.43 -61.11 1.37
N THR A 15 -47.49 -60.40 2.50
CA THR A 15 -46.41 -59.64 3.15
C THR A 15 -45.38 -60.57 3.80
N ILE A 16 -44.09 -60.45 3.46
CA ILE A 16 -42.97 -60.68 4.40
C ILE A 16 -41.83 -59.70 4.10
N ALA A 17 -41.39 -59.02 5.15
CA ALA A 17 -40.29 -58.07 5.18
C ALA A 17 -38.96 -58.66 4.67
N ASN A 18 -38.22 -57.88 3.88
CA ASN A 18 -36.77 -57.93 3.97
C ASN A 18 -36.16 -56.56 3.64
N ALA A 19 -35.54 -55.97 4.65
CA ALA A 19 -34.71 -54.79 4.54
C ALA A 19 -33.39 -55.18 3.87
N SER A 20 -33.03 -54.55 2.75
CA SER A 20 -31.64 -54.27 2.37
C SER A 20 -31.56 -53.51 1.06
N SER A 21 -30.59 -52.58 1.05
CA SER A 21 -30.00 -51.87 -0.09
C SER A 21 -30.92 -51.01 -0.96
N MET A 22 -31.19 -49.79 -0.49
CA MET A 22 -31.16 -48.64 -1.38
C MET A 22 -29.75 -48.58 -2.00
N VAL A 23 -29.63 -49.01 -3.25
CA VAL A 23 -28.54 -48.64 -4.12
C VAL A 23 -28.66 -47.13 -4.34
N VAL A 24 -27.91 -46.39 -3.54
CA VAL A 24 -27.59 -44.99 -3.78
C VAL A 24 -26.75 -45.00 -5.05
N ASP A 25 -27.29 -44.45 -6.13
CA ASP A 25 -26.57 -44.19 -7.37
C ASP A 25 -25.38 -43.28 -7.00
N ASP A 26 -24.20 -43.88 -6.84
CA ASP A 26 -22.92 -43.21 -6.61
C ASP A 26 -22.51 -42.54 -7.91
N GLN A 27 -23.18 -41.44 -8.22
CA GLN A 27 -22.60 -40.44 -9.09
C GLN A 27 -21.48 -39.79 -8.29
N PRO A 28 -20.21 -39.89 -8.71
CA PRO A 28 -19.13 -39.15 -8.07
C PRO A 28 -19.47 -37.67 -8.21
N THR A 29 -19.98 -37.09 -7.12
CA THR A 29 -20.15 -35.65 -7.00
C THR A 29 -18.80 -35.04 -7.34
N PRO A 30 -18.70 -34.11 -8.31
CA PRO A 30 -17.40 -33.61 -8.73
C PRO A 30 -16.74 -33.02 -7.49
N ALA A 31 -15.68 -33.69 -7.04
CA ALA A 31 -14.83 -33.23 -5.96
C ALA A 31 -14.42 -31.81 -6.34
N LEU A 32 -15.05 -30.84 -5.66
CA LEU A 32 -14.68 -29.43 -5.73
C LEU A 32 -13.19 -29.40 -5.56
N GLU A 33 -12.48 -29.06 -6.63
CA GLU A 33 -11.02 -29.03 -6.69
C GLU A 33 -10.53 -28.45 -5.37
N GLU A 34 -9.89 -29.29 -4.55
CA GLU A 34 -9.25 -28.84 -3.33
C GLU A 34 -8.11 -27.92 -3.79
N GLU A 35 -8.44 -26.63 -3.99
CA GLU A 35 -7.45 -25.59 -4.19
C GLU A 35 -6.44 -25.78 -3.07
N LYS A 36 -5.21 -26.19 -3.44
CA LYS A 36 -4.14 -26.60 -2.52
C LYS A 36 -4.15 -25.70 -1.29
N ALA A 37 -4.77 -26.18 -0.22
CA ALA A 37 -5.02 -25.39 0.96
C ALA A 37 -3.67 -25.15 1.62
N CYS A 38 -3.20 -23.92 1.52
CA CYS A 38 -1.93 -23.51 2.09
C CYS A 38 -2.20 -22.87 3.45
N GLU A 39 -1.34 -23.12 4.44
CA GLU A 39 -1.44 -22.54 5.78
C GLU A 39 -1.21 -21.03 5.78
N THR A 40 -0.65 -20.49 4.68
CA THR A 40 -0.36 -19.07 4.50
C THR A 40 -1.34 -18.44 3.52
N LEU A 41 -1.99 -17.37 3.95
CA LEU A 41 -2.87 -16.53 3.13
C LEU A 41 -2.10 -15.35 2.56
N TYR A 42 -2.38 -15.04 1.29
CA TYR A 42 -1.92 -13.87 0.58
C TYR A 42 -3.06 -12.86 0.47
N ILE A 43 -2.80 -11.65 0.96
CA ILE A 43 -3.77 -10.57 1.04
C ILE A 43 -3.34 -9.43 0.12
N GLN A 44 -4.26 -8.97 -0.71
CA GLN A 44 -4.13 -7.88 -1.66
C GLN A 44 -5.12 -6.75 -1.37
N ASN A 45 -4.95 -5.64 -2.08
CA ASN A 45 -5.79 -4.45 -2.03
C ASN A 45 -5.83 -3.73 -0.66
N LEU A 46 -4.77 -3.86 0.13
CA LEU A 46 -4.66 -3.13 1.40
C LEU A 46 -4.39 -1.63 1.18
N ASN A 47 -4.62 -0.83 2.21
CA ASN A 47 -4.35 0.61 2.19
C ASN A 47 -2.85 0.89 2.36
N GLU A 48 -2.23 1.46 1.32
CA GLU A 48 -0.77 1.72 1.27
C GLU A 48 -0.32 2.89 2.16
N LYS A 49 -1.25 3.76 2.59
CA LYS A 49 -0.92 4.93 3.43
C LYS A 49 -0.59 4.55 4.87
N ILE A 50 -0.96 3.35 5.30
CA ILE A 50 -0.79 2.89 6.67
C ILE A 50 0.65 2.40 6.88
N LYS A 51 1.22 2.71 8.05
CA LYS A 51 2.55 2.22 8.44
C LYS A 51 2.53 0.69 8.58
N PRO A 52 3.59 -0.02 8.17
CA PRO A 52 3.57 -1.49 8.10
C PRO A 52 3.40 -2.16 9.47
N GLU A 53 3.90 -1.55 10.54
CA GLU A 53 3.76 -2.06 11.90
C GLU A 53 2.31 -2.05 12.38
N VAL A 54 1.61 -0.92 12.15
CA VAL A 54 0.19 -0.76 12.47
C VAL A 54 -0.66 -1.72 11.64
N LEU A 55 -0.32 -1.87 10.35
CA LEU A 55 -1.00 -2.80 9.46
C LEU A 55 -0.82 -4.26 9.92
N LYS A 56 0.40 -4.66 10.30
CA LYS A 56 0.68 -6.00 10.85
C LYS A 56 -0.10 -6.26 12.13
N ALA A 57 -0.12 -5.31 13.06
CA ALA A 57 -0.84 -5.43 14.32
C ALA A 57 -2.35 -5.61 14.08
N SER A 58 -2.91 -4.85 13.14
CA SER A 58 -4.34 -4.91 12.83
C SER A 58 -4.73 -6.19 12.11
N LEU A 59 -3.92 -6.66 11.15
CA LEU A 59 -4.12 -7.97 10.52
C LEU A 59 -4.00 -9.09 11.55
N ARG A 60 -2.99 -9.05 12.43
CA ARG A 60 -2.84 -10.05 13.50
C ARG A 60 -4.05 -10.03 14.43
N GLY A 61 -4.57 -8.87 14.81
CA GLY A 61 -5.77 -8.72 15.63
C GLY A 61 -7.02 -9.29 14.96
N LEU A 62 -7.24 -8.98 13.68
CA LEU A 62 -8.38 -9.46 12.92
C LEU A 62 -8.38 -10.98 12.75
N PHE A 63 -7.22 -11.57 12.43
CA PHE A 63 -7.12 -13.01 12.16
C PHE A 63 -7.00 -13.87 13.42
N LYS A 64 -6.73 -13.27 14.59
CA LYS A 64 -6.62 -13.99 15.87
C LYS A 64 -7.91 -14.68 16.30
N SER A 65 -9.07 -14.19 15.88
CA SER A 65 -10.37 -14.82 16.21
C SER A 65 -10.58 -16.17 15.53
N TYR A 66 -9.89 -16.42 14.41
CA TYR A 66 -10.02 -17.66 13.65
C TYR A 66 -9.06 -18.74 14.15
N GLY A 67 -7.87 -18.34 14.62
CA GLY A 67 -6.91 -19.25 15.22
C GLY A 67 -5.54 -18.62 15.47
N GLU A 68 -4.57 -19.47 15.80
CA GLU A 68 -3.21 -19.03 16.10
C GLU A 68 -2.49 -18.53 14.84
N VAL A 69 -2.15 -17.23 14.85
CA VAL A 69 -1.37 -16.58 13.79
C VAL A 69 0.12 -16.66 14.16
N LEU A 70 0.90 -17.35 13.32
CA LEU A 70 2.34 -17.54 13.50
C LEU A 70 3.12 -16.26 13.17
N ASP A 71 2.95 -15.77 11.95
CA ASP A 71 3.65 -14.58 11.45
C ASP A 71 2.81 -13.79 10.44
N VAL A 72 3.05 -12.48 10.43
CA VAL A 72 2.43 -11.51 9.51
C VAL A 72 3.52 -10.69 8.81
N VAL A 73 3.67 -10.93 7.51
CA VAL A 73 4.67 -10.26 6.67
C VAL A 73 3.99 -9.19 5.81
N ALA A 74 4.37 -7.94 6.03
CA ALA A 74 3.96 -6.80 5.22
C ALA A 74 5.11 -5.81 5.06
N HIS A 75 5.24 -5.21 3.88
CA HIS A 75 6.30 -4.26 3.55
C HIS A 75 5.77 -3.12 2.66
N ASN A 76 6.40 -1.94 2.76
CA ASN A 76 6.01 -0.76 1.98
C ASN A 76 6.83 -0.58 0.69
N ASN A 77 7.62 -1.58 0.31
CA ASN A 77 8.39 -1.53 -0.94
C ASN A 77 7.46 -1.50 -2.14
N LEU A 78 7.85 -0.85 -3.25
CA LEU A 78 7.02 -0.72 -4.45
C LEU A 78 6.43 -2.06 -4.95
N ARG A 79 7.17 -3.17 -4.78
CA ARG A 79 6.71 -4.50 -5.16
C ARG A 79 5.68 -5.12 -4.19
N MET A 80 5.73 -4.75 -2.92
CA MET A 80 5.02 -5.42 -1.81
C MET A 80 3.99 -4.51 -1.11
N ARG A 81 3.96 -3.21 -1.42
CA ARG A 81 2.99 -2.28 -0.85
C ARG A 81 1.57 -2.71 -1.22
N GLY A 82 0.64 -2.52 -0.29
CA GLY A 82 -0.75 -2.95 -0.46
C GLY A 82 -0.94 -4.47 -0.40
N GLN A 83 0.10 -5.23 -0.04
CA GLN A 83 0.08 -6.69 0.05
C GLN A 83 0.60 -7.16 1.41
N ALA A 84 0.08 -8.29 1.87
CA ALA A 84 0.53 -8.94 3.09
C ALA A 84 0.43 -10.47 2.98
N PHE A 85 1.18 -11.16 3.83
CA PHE A 85 1.08 -12.61 4.03
C PHE A 85 0.77 -12.87 5.50
N VAL A 86 -0.22 -13.71 5.76
CA VAL A 86 -0.61 -14.14 7.11
C VAL A 86 -0.47 -15.65 7.17
N SER A 87 0.32 -16.15 8.12
CA SER A 87 0.56 -17.58 8.29
C SER A 87 -0.13 -18.11 9.54
N PHE A 88 -0.87 -19.20 9.38
CA PHE A 88 -1.57 -19.89 10.47
C PHE A 88 -0.87 -21.18 10.85
N ALA A 89 -1.21 -21.71 12.03
CA ALA A 89 -0.78 -23.03 12.46
C ALA A 89 -1.46 -24.19 11.73
N SER A 90 -2.70 -24.00 11.26
CA SER A 90 -3.50 -25.03 10.59
C SER A 90 -4.04 -24.55 9.23
N PRO A 91 -4.02 -25.41 8.19
CA PRO A 91 -4.57 -25.08 6.87
C PRO A 91 -6.10 -24.92 6.90
N GLU A 92 -6.80 -25.61 7.81
CA GLU A 92 -8.25 -25.51 7.93
C GLU A 92 -8.69 -24.14 8.43
N VAL A 93 -7.94 -23.59 9.40
CA VAL A 93 -8.15 -22.23 9.91
C VAL A 93 -7.94 -21.21 8.80
N ALA A 94 -6.91 -21.38 7.98
CA ALA A 94 -6.65 -20.51 6.84
C ALA A 94 -7.81 -20.54 5.83
N ARG A 95 -8.36 -21.72 5.54
CA ARG A 95 -9.54 -21.89 4.66
C ARG A 95 -10.78 -21.21 5.22
N LYS A 96 -11.03 -21.33 6.54
CA LYS A 96 -12.15 -20.66 7.21
C LYS A 96 -12.00 -19.14 7.16
N ALA A 97 -10.84 -18.63 7.56
CA ALA A 97 -10.52 -17.21 7.56
C ALA A 97 -10.61 -16.60 6.15
N MET A 98 -10.16 -17.32 5.12
CA MET A 98 -10.29 -16.89 3.73
C MET A 98 -11.75 -16.70 3.33
N LYS A 99 -12.65 -17.63 3.67
CA LYS A 99 -14.07 -17.55 3.30
C LYS A 99 -14.79 -16.41 4.02
N GLU A 100 -14.55 -16.25 5.32
CA GLU A 100 -15.28 -15.28 6.15
C GLU A 100 -14.76 -13.83 6.01
N VAL A 101 -13.45 -13.65 5.84
CA VAL A 101 -12.82 -12.31 5.78
C VAL A 101 -12.67 -11.80 4.35
N GLN A 102 -13.12 -12.55 3.35
CA GLN A 102 -13.03 -12.13 1.95
C GLN A 102 -13.80 -10.82 1.73
N ARG A 103 -13.14 -9.83 1.11
CA ARG A 103 -13.69 -8.47 0.88
C ARG A 103 -14.01 -7.68 2.14
N PHE A 104 -13.53 -8.10 3.32
CA PHE A 104 -13.67 -7.32 4.54
C PHE A 104 -13.05 -5.91 4.38
N PRO A 105 -13.78 -4.84 4.67
CA PRO A 105 -13.27 -3.48 4.55
C PRO A 105 -12.30 -3.17 5.69
N LEU A 106 -11.01 -3.02 5.37
CA LEU A 106 -9.97 -2.61 6.31
C LEU A 106 -9.37 -1.27 5.86
N TYR A 107 -9.43 -0.26 6.73
CA TYR A 107 -9.01 1.11 6.42
C TYR A 107 -9.59 1.65 5.10
N SER A 108 -10.91 1.47 4.95
CA SER A 108 -11.71 1.94 3.81
C SER A 108 -11.39 1.27 2.46
N LYS A 109 -10.69 0.14 2.45
CA LYS A 109 -10.49 -0.69 1.25
C LYS A 109 -10.91 -2.13 1.51
N PRO A 110 -11.69 -2.76 0.62
CA PRO A 110 -12.03 -4.18 0.74
C PRO A 110 -10.81 -5.05 0.43
N MET A 111 -10.36 -5.85 1.40
CA MET A 111 -9.20 -6.72 1.19
C MET A 111 -9.55 -7.94 0.33
N GLN A 112 -8.60 -8.40 -0.47
CA GLN A 112 -8.75 -9.62 -1.28
C GLN A 112 -7.79 -10.69 -0.77
N ILE A 113 -8.29 -11.87 -0.48
CA ILE A 113 -7.55 -12.98 0.12
C ILE A 113 -7.53 -14.16 -0.86
N SER A 114 -6.37 -14.80 -0.94
CA SER A 114 -6.11 -16.03 -1.72
C SER A 114 -5.08 -16.88 -0.98
N PHE A 115 -4.95 -18.16 -1.34
CA PHE A 115 -3.87 -18.97 -0.80
C PHE A 115 -2.49 -18.55 -1.34
N ALA A 116 -1.47 -18.58 -0.49
CA ALA A 116 -0.11 -18.29 -0.91
C ALA A 116 0.45 -19.43 -1.77
N ARG A 117 1.18 -19.07 -2.83
CA ARG A 117 1.82 -20.03 -3.75
C ARG A 117 2.93 -20.86 -3.11
N THR A 118 3.53 -20.35 -2.04
CA THR A 118 4.65 -20.98 -1.34
C THR A 118 4.39 -20.87 0.16
N ARG A 119 4.75 -21.91 0.91
CA ARG A 119 4.64 -21.92 2.37
C ARG A 119 5.55 -20.87 3.00
N SER A 120 5.11 -20.29 4.11
CA SER A 120 5.91 -19.32 4.87
C SER A 120 7.03 -20.02 5.66
N ASP A 121 8.15 -19.33 5.85
CA ASP A 121 9.29 -19.79 6.64
C ASP A 121 8.86 -20.17 8.07
N ALA A 122 7.89 -19.46 8.66
CA ALA A 122 7.35 -19.75 9.99
C ALA A 122 6.58 -21.09 10.06
N VAL A 123 5.86 -21.45 8.99
CA VAL A 123 5.12 -22.71 8.89
C VAL A 123 6.09 -23.87 8.70
N VAL A 124 7.06 -23.71 7.79
CA VAL A 124 8.09 -24.73 7.53
C VAL A 124 8.91 -25.00 8.78
N LYS A 125 9.30 -23.96 9.53
CA LYS A 125 10.04 -24.12 10.79
C LYS A 125 9.28 -24.96 11.82
N ARG A 126 7.95 -24.89 11.84
CA ARG A 126 7.09 -25.62 12.78
C ARG A 126 6.85 -27.07 12.34
N LEU A 127 6.58 -27.30 11.05
CA LEU A 127 6.29 -28.63 10.52
C LEU A 127 7.57 -29.46 10.31
N ASP A 128 8.54 -28.88 9.61
CA ASP A 128 9.74 -29.56 9.14
C ASP A 128 10.99 -28.76 9.53
N GLY A 129 11.30 -28.73 10.83
CA GLY A 129 12.44 -28.00 11.36
C GLY A 129 13.80 -28.40 10.73
N THR A 130 13.91 -29.63 10.23
CA THR A 130 15.10 -30.17 9.54
C THR A 130 15.29 -29.59 8.13
N ASN A 131 14.21 -29.29 7.42
CA ASN A 131 14.25 -28.79 6.03
C ASN A 131 14.19 -27.25 5.95
N PHE A 132 14.15 -26.57 7.09
CA PHE A 132 14.09 -25.10 7.17
C PHE A 132 15.25 -24.42 6.46
N ASP A 133 16.48 -24.91 6.65
CA ASP A 133 17.67 -24.29 6.06
C ASP A 133 17.69 -24.42 4.53
N GLY A 134 17.25 -25.56 3.99
CA GLY A 134 17.08 -25.77 2.56
C GLY A 134 16.01 -24.86 1.95
N HIS A 135 14.85 -24.75 2.62
CA HIS A 135 13.76 -23.86 2.18
C HIS A 135 14.21 -22.39 2.16
N LYS A 136 14.89 -21.95 3.23
CA LYS A 136 15.42 -20.60 3.34
C LYS A 136 16.45 -20.30 2.26
N ALA A 137 17.37 -21.24 2.00
CA ALA A 137 18.38 -21.11 0.93
C ALA A 137 17.73 -21.01 -0.46
N ALA A 138 16.76 -21.87 -0.78
CA ALA A 138 16.01 -21.82 -2.04
C ALA A 138 15.25 -20.50 -2.21
N ARG A 139 14.64 -19.98 -1.13
CA ARG A 139 13.97 -18.68 -1.12
C ARG A 139 14.95 -17.54 -1.41
N ASP A 140 16.13 -17.57 -0.78
CA ASP A 140 17.15 -16.55 -0.97
C ASP A 140 17.77 -16.60 -2.37
N GLU A 141 17.96 -17.78 -2.95
CA GLU A 141 18.38 -17.95 -4.34
C GLU A 141 17.32 -17.43 -5.33
N ASN A 142 16.04 -17.77 -5.12
CA ASN A 142 14.94 -17.26 -5.95
C ASN A 142 14.80 -15.74 -5.81
N LYS A 143 15.01 -15.19 -4.62
CA LYS A 143 15.08 -13.74 -4.38
C LYS A 143 16.26 -13.09 -5.13
N LYS A 144 17.43 -13.74 -5.19
CA LYS A 144 18.57 -13.27 -6.00
C LYS A 144 18.21 -13.28 -7.49
N LYS A 145 17.70 -14.40 -8.03
CA LYS A 145 17.28 -14.55 -9.43
C LYS A 145 16.25 -13.48 -9.82
N THR A 146 15.17 -13.37 -9.06
CA THR A 146 14.08 -12.40 -9.31
C THR A 146 14.48 -10.94 -9.07
N ARG A 147 15.55 -10.67 -8.32
CA ARG A 147 16.07 -9.30 -8.17
C ARG A 147 16.66 -8.76 -9.46
N TYR A 148 17.25 -9.63 -10.30
CA TYR A 148 17.86 -9.25 -11.58
C TYR A 148 16.85 -9.29 -12.74
N THR A 149 15.94 -10.26 -12.75
CA THR A 149 14.97 -10.43 -13.85
C THR A 149 13.72 -9.57 -13.73
N ASN A 150 13.56 -8.78 -12.65
CA ASN A 150 12.38 -7.95 -12.47
C ASN A 150 12.27 -6.91 -13.60
N PRO A 151 11.19 -6.94 -14.42
CA PRO A 151 11.04 -6.06 -15.58
C PRO A 151 11.06 -4.57 -15.20
N VAL A 152 10.61 -4.21 -14.00
CA VAL A 152 10.67 -2.83 -13.50
C VAL A 152 12.12 -2.40 -13.33
N LYS A 153 12.96 -3.20 -12.66
CA LYS A 153 14.39 -2.90 -12.48
C LYS A 153 15.18 -2.98 -13.78
N SER A 154 14.84 -3.93 -14.67
CA SER A 154 15.44 -4.03 -15.99
C SER A 154 15.18 -2.76 -16.81
N LYS A 155 13.94 -2.24 -16.82
CA LYS A 155 13.61 -0.95 -17.45
C LYS A 155 14.41 0.21 -16.85
N PHE A 156 14.54 0.29 -15.52
CA PHE A 156 15.39 1.32 -14.89
C PHE A 156 16.87 1.18 -15.26
N ARG A 157 17.39 -0.05 -15.34
CA ARG A 157 18.79 -0.31 -15.71
C ARG A 157 19.04 -0.03 -17.19
N ALA A 158 18.12 -0.43 -18.07
CA ALA A 158 18.17 -0.13 -19.50
C ALA A 158 18.08 1.37 -19.76
N LYS A 159 17.21 2.09 -19.03
CA LYS A 159 17.15 3.56 -19.08
C LYS A 159 18.47 4.21 -18.64
N ARG A 160 19.10 3.67 -17.59
CA ARG A 160 20.41 4.16 -17.12
C ARG A 160 21.53 3.86 -18.12
N LEU A 161 21.56 2.66 -18.68
CA LEU A 161 22.55 2.25 -19.68
C LEU A 161 22.39 3.03 -20.99
N ALA A 162 21.15 3.29 -21.42
CA ALA A 162 20.87 4.15 -22.57
C ALA A 162 21.36 5.59 -22.34
N ALA A 163 21.22 6.13 -21.13
CA ALA A 163 21.78 7.44 -20.77
C ALA A 163 23.32 7.45 -20.72
N GLU A 164 23.95 6.31 -20.40
CA GLU A 164 25.40 6.15 -20.35
C GLU A 164 26.02 5.98 -21.75
N ILE A 165 25.32 5.32 -22.68
CA ILE A 165 25.73 5.13 -24.08
C ILE A 165 25.59 6.43 -24.89
N ASP A 166 24.64 7.29 -24.56
CA ASP A 166 24.42 8.60 -25.21
C ASP A 166 25.46 9.67 -24.80
N GLY A 167 26.58 9.28 -24.18
CA GLY A 167 27.68 10.18 -23.85
C GLY A 167 27.39 11.18 -22.72
N ALA A 168 26.27 11.04 -22.00
CA ALA A 168 26.06 11.74 -20.74
C ALA A 168 26.84 11.01 -19.63
N ALA A 169 28.14 11.32 -19.52
CA ALA A 169 29.04 10.80 -18.51
C ALA A 169 28.40 10.75 -17.12
N ALA A 170 28.64 9.64 -16.42
CA ALA A 170 28.23 9.40 -15.04
C ALA A 170 28.66 10.54 -14.12
N LEU A 171 27.75 11.48 -13.86
CA LEU A 171 27.85 12.34 -12.69
C LEU A 171 27.62 11.47 -11.45
N PRO A 172 28.40 11.67 -10.36
CA PRO A 172 28.19 10.96 -9.10
C PRO A 172 26.73 11.16 -8.67
N ALA A 173 26.15 10.13 -8.06
CA ALA A 173 24.77 10.07 -7.60
C ALA A 173 24.24 11.46 -7.29
N VAL A 174 23.41 11.98 -8.18
CA VAL A 174 22.78 13.27 -8.01
C VAL A 174 22.00 13.15 -6.70
N LYS A 175 22.57 13.67 -5.59
CA LYS A 175 21.77 14.24 -4.49
C LYS A 175 20.72 15.00 -5.26
N ARG A 176 19.44 14.55 -5.20
CA ARG A 176 18.34 15.10 -6.00
C ARG A 176 18.70 16.54 -6.25
N PRO A 177 18.95 16.97 -7.51
CA PRO A 177 19.29 18.36 -7.69
C PRO A 177 18.15 19.05 -6.97
N ASN A 178 18.46 19.97 -6.06
CA ASN A 178 17.41 20.78 -5.48
C ASN A 178 16.74 21.32 -6.73
N VAL A 179 15.60 20.72 -7.12
CA VAL A 179 14.90 21.11 -8.33
C VAL A 179 14.35 22.40 -7.81
N GLN A 180 15.12 23.46 -8.01
CA GLN A 180 14.65 24.79 -8.07
C GLN A 180 13.69 24.71 -9.26
N MET A 181 12.49 24.17 -9.01
CA MET A 181 11.32 24.56 -9.76
C MET A 181 11.48 26.06 -9.81
N PRO A 182 11.62 26.66 -11.01
CA PRO A 182 11.71 28.09 -11.13
C PRO A 182 10.60 28.64 -10.24
N ASP A 183 10.96 29.49 -9.27
CA ASP A 183 10.06 29.85 -8.17
C ASP A 183 8.75 30.51 -8.68
N GLU A 184 8.73 30.84 -9.97
CA GLU A 184 7.62 31.29 -10.81
C GLU A 184 6.50 30.25 -11.02
N TYR A 185 6.74 28.94 -10.85
CA TYR A 185 5.74 27.87 -11.04
C TYR A 185 5.33 27.15 -9.75
N LEU A 186 5.58 27.75 -8.59
CA LEU A 186 5.06 27.17 -7.35
C LEU A 186 3.54 27.38 -7.29
N PRO A 187 2.75 26.31 -7.10
CA PRO A 187 1.30 26.45 -6.99
C PRO A 187 0.97 27.40 -5.83
N PRO A 188 -0.08 28.24 -5.98
CA PRO A 188 -0.50 29.15 -4.93
C PRO A 188 -0.63 28.45 -3.58
N ASN A 189 -0.11 29.10 -2.54
CA ASN A 189 -0.12 28.59 -1.18
C ASN A 189 -0.36 29.77 -0.23
N LYS A 190 -1.07 29.51 0.86
CA LYS A 190 -1.31 30.47 1.94
C LYS A 190 -0.05 30.79 2.74
N ILE A 191 1.01 29.98 2.60
CA ILE A 191 2.30 30.22 3.22
C ILE A 191 3.28 30.77 2.18
N LEU A 192 3.89 31.90 2.48
CA LEU A 192 4.97 32.53 1.75
C LEU A 192 6.32 32.18 2.38
N PHE A 193 7.29 31.93 1.52
CA PHE A 193 8.68 31.68 1.85
C PHE A 193 9.52 32.90 1.45
N LEU A 194 10.13 33.54 2.43
CA LEU A 194 11.02 34.67 2.25
C LEU A 194 12.47 34.18 2.26
N GLN A 195 13.23 34.63 1.27
CA GLN A 195 14.66 34.38 1.10
C GLN A 195 15.40 35.71 0.98
N ASN A 196 16.71 35.69 1.23
CA ASN A 196 17.58 36.87 1.22
C ASN A 196 17.16 37.94 2.24
N LEU A 197 16.74 37.53 3.43
CA LEU A 197 16.53 38.46 4.53
C LEU A 197 17.87 38.91 5.13
N PRO A 198 18.09 40.21 5.37
CA PRO A 198 19.23 40.69 6.15
C PRO A 198 19.19 40.16 7.59
N GLU A 199 20.35 39.90 8.19
CA GLU A 199 20.44 39.46 9.60
C GLU A 199 19.94 40.50 10.61
N SER A 200 19.85 41.78 10.21
CA SER A 200 19.33 42.88 11.02
C SER A 200 17.80 42.86 11.15
N VAL A 201 17.09 42.09 10.32
CA VAL A 201 15.63 42.11 10.25
C VAL A 201 15.00 41.34 11.40
N THR A 202 14.15 42.03 12.16
CA THR A 202 13.43 41.45 13.30
C THR A 202 12.03 40.97 12.90
N LYS A 203 11.43 40.12 13.75
CA LYS A 203 10.04 39.65 13.60
C LYS A 203 9.05 40.80 13.49
N GLU A 204 9.26 41.85 14.26
CA GLU A 204 8.36 43.02 14.35
C GLU A 204 8.34 43.82 13.05
N GLN A 205 9.50 43.96 12.39
CA GLN A 205 9.59 44.62 11.08
C GLN A 205 8.87 43.83 10.00
N LEU A 206 9.05 42.50 9.96
CA LEU A 206 8.30 41.64 9.05
C LEU A 206 6.81 41.66 9.37
N LEU A 207 6.43 41.67 10.63
CA LEU A 207 5.03 41.78 11.03
C LEU A 207 4.42 43.09 10.53
N GLY A 208 5.10 44.23 10.70
CA GLY A 208 4.63 45.53 10.23
C GLY A 208 4.53 45.64 8.71
N LEU A 209 5.42 44.99 7.97
CA LEU A 209 5.36 44.98 6.50
C LEU A 209 4.22 44.10 5.97
N PHE A 210 4.05 42.91 6.53
CA PHE A 210 3.06 41.93 6.07
C PHE A 210 1.66 42.19 6.67
N SER A 211 1.54 42.95 7.77
CA SER A 211 0.23 43.33 8.33
C SER A 211 -0.52 44.36 7.49
N GLN A 212 0.14 45.00 6.52
CA GLN A 212 -0.50 45.88 5.53
C GLN A 212 -1.48 45.11 4.62
N TYR A 213 -1.30 43.79 4.50
CA TYR A 213 -2.18 42.92 3.75
C TYR A 213 -3.14 42.21 4.70
N PRO A 214 -4.43 42.10 4.35
CA PRO A 214 -5.42 41.47 5.22
C PRO A 214 -5.12 39.98 5.42
N ASN A 215 -5.70 39.40 6.46
CA ASN A 215 -5.66 37.96 6.74
C ASN A 215 -4.27 37.40 7.09
N LEU A 216 -3.38 38.21 7.65
CA LEU A 216 -2.11 37.72 8.20
C LEU A 216 -2.38 36.79 9.39
N TYR A 217 -1.87 35.56 9.33
CA TYR A 217 -2.04 34.56 10.38
C TYR A 217 -0.82 34.51 11.30
N GLU A 218 0.37 34.21 10.77
CA GLU A 218 1.59 34.09 11.56
C GLU A 218 2.85 34.41 10.76
N VAL A 219 3.84 35.04 11.41
CA VAL A 219 5.21 35.19 10.90
C VAL A 219 6.16 34.33 11.73
N ARG A 220 6.82 33.36 11.09
CA ARG A 220 7.76 32.42 11.69
C ARG A 220 9.17 32.61 11.14
N LEU A 221 10.09 33.05 12.00
CA LEU A 221 11.52 33.09 11.73
C LEU A 221 12.19 31.79 12.16
N ILE A 222 13.20 31.35 11.40
CA ILE A 222 13.97 30.16 11.74
C ILE A 222 15.25 30.58 12.48
N PRO A 223 15.45 30.19 13.75
CA PRO A 223 16.63 30.60 14.50
C PRO A 223 17.94 30.00 13.95
N THR A 224 17.85 28.86 13.24
CA THR A 224 18.98 28.20 12.60
C THR A 224 19.49 28.92 11.34
N LYS A 225 18.66 29.79 10.74
CA LYS A 225 18.92 30.44 9.45
C LYS A 225 18.21 31.80 9.40
N ARG A 226 18.98 32.88 9.63
CA ARG A 226 18.45 34.26 9.71
C ARG A 226 18.11 34.87 8.34
N ASP A 227 18.53 34.23 7.27
CA ASP A 227 18.29 34.62 5.88
C ASP A 227 16.90 34.21 5.34
N ILE A 228 16.13 33.43 6.12
CA ILE A 228 14.85 32.87 5.72
C ILE A 228 13.74 33.07 6.77
N ALA A 229 12.52 33.30 6.28
CA ALA A 229 11.32 33.35 7.11
C ALA A 229 10.10 32.77 6.38
N PHE A 230 9.11 32.37 7.16
CA PHE A 230 7.81 31.91 6.67
C PHE A 230 6.72 32.87 7.13
N VAL A 231 5.84 33.26 6.23
CA VAL A 231 4.66 34.08 6.54
C VAL A 231 3.42 33.30 6.11
N GLU A 232 2.54 32.99 7.05
CA GLU A 232 1.26 32.34 6.79
C GLU A 232 0.14 33.38 6.78
N TYR A 233 -0.69 33.32 5.74
CA TYR A 233 -1.96 34.00 5.65
C TYR A 233 -3.10 32.99 5.83
N MET A 234 -4.30 33.48 6.14
CA MET A 234 -5.48 32.62 6.18
C MET A 234 -5.93 32.19 4.78
N ASP A 235 -5.68 33.03 3.78
CA ASP A 235 -6.15 32.85 2.41
C ASP A 235 -5.00 32.92 1.39
N GLU A 236 -5.11 32.12 0.33
CA GLU A 236 -4.15 32.03 -0.77
C GLU A 236 -4.16 33.31 -1.63
N GLY A 237 -5.33 33.94 -1.80
CA GLY A 237 -5.45 35.19 -2.52
C GLY A 237 -4.72 36.33 -1.82
N SER A 238 -4.88 36.43 -0.49
CA SER A 238 -4.16 37.42 0.33
C SER A 238 -2.65 37.21 0.29
N ALA A 239 -2.20 35.95 0.35
CA ALA A 239 -0.78 35.60 0.20
C ALA A 239 -0.24 35.98 -1.20
N GLY A 240 -1.01 35.79 -2.27
CA GLY A 240 -0.62 36.17 -3.62
C GLY A 240 -0.41 37.67 -3.79
N VAL A 241 -1.34 38.49 -3.28
CA VAL A 241 -1.22 39.96 -3.31
C VAL A 241 0.01 40.43 -2.54
N ALA A 242 0.22 39.90 -1.33
CA ALA A 242 1.39 40.23 -0.52
C ALA A 242 2.71 39.80 -1.19
N LYS A 243 2.74 38.62 -1.82
CA LYS A 243 3.88 38.14 -2.59
C LYS A 243 4.21 39.12 -3.71
N ASP A 244 3.25 39.43 -4.57
CA ASP A 244 3.52 40.22 -5.78
C ASP A 244 3.90 41.66 -5.46
N ALA A 245 3.37 42.22 -4.38
CA ALA A 245 3.69 43.59 -3.95
C ALA A 245 5.01 43.71 -3.18
N LEU A 246 5.41 42.70 -2.40
CA LEU A 246 6.65 42.73 -1.60
C LEU A 246 7.81 41.96 -2.25
N HIS A 247 7.60 41.28 -3.38
CA HIS A 247 8.66 40.58 -4.08
C HIS A 247 9.69 41.57 -4.64
N ASN A 248 10.98 41.32 -4.40
CA ASN A 248 12.09 42.22 -4.72
C ASN A 248 12.08 43.55 -3.95
N PHE A 249 11.31 43.67 -2.87
CA PHE A 249 11.34 44.83 -1.99
C PHE A 249 12.69 44.94 -1.28
N LYS A 250 13.18 46.16 -1.07
CA LYS A 250 14.46 46.43 -0.42
C LYS A 250 14.20 46.89 1.01
N LEU A 251 14.37 46.02 2.00
CA LEU A 251 14.16 46.39 3.41
C LEU A 251 15.22 47.39 3.90
N ASP A 252 16.49 47.19 3.50
CA ASP A 252 17.65 47.94 4.01
C ASP A 252 18.39 48.69 2.87
N GLY A 253 17.71 48.92 1.75
CA GLY A 253 18.27 49.56 0.54
C GLY A 253 19.25 48.71 -0.29
N GLU A 254 19.97 47.79 0.36
CA GLU A 254 21.05 46.98 -0.22
C GLU A 254 20.55 45.60 -0.69
N ASN A 255 19.79 44.90 0.16
CA ASN A 255 19.33 43.54 -0.12
C ASN A 255 17.86 43.50 -0.56
N LYS A 256 17.61 42.87 -1.73
CA LYS A 256 16.26 42.58 -2.23
C LYS A 256 15.76 41.27 -1.61
N ILE A 257 14.60 41.33 -0.96
CA ILE A 257 13.95 40.12 -0.43
C ILE A 257 13.29 39.36 -1.58
N LYS A 258 13.45 38.05 -1.59
CA LYS A 258 12.81 37.16 -2.56
C LYS A 258 11.67 36.42 -1.87
N ILE A 259 10.44 36.70 -2.30
CA ILE A 259 9.22 36.09 -1.75
C ILE A 259 8.66 35.10 -2.75
N THR A 260 8.47 33.85 -2.35
CA THR A 260 7.92 32.78 -3.19
C THR A 260 6.85 32.04 -2.42
N TYR A 261 5.99 31.26 -3.09
CA TYR A 261 5.12 30.34 -2.34
C TYR A 261 5.94 29.28 -1.61
N ALA A 262 5.49 28.84 -0.44
CA ALA A 262 6.11 27.72 0.25
C ALA A 262 5.78 26.43 -0.49
N ARG A 263 6.77 25.51 -0.55
CA ARG A 263 6.57 24.18 -1.14
C ARG A 263 5.67 23.34 -0.22
N LYS A 264 4.74 22.61 -0.83
CA LYS A 264 3.85 21.67 -0.15
C LYS A 264 4.56 20.38 0.25
#